data_AF-A0A504KKR0-F1
#
_entry.id   AF-A0A504KKR0-F1
#
_cell.length_a   1.000
_cell.length_b   1.000
_cell.length_c   1.000
_cell.angle_alpha   90.00
_cell.angle_beta   90.00
_cell.angle_gamma   90.00
#
_symmetry.space_group_name_H-M   'P 1'
#
loop_
_entity.id
_entity.type
_entity.pdbx_description
1 polymer ?
#
loop_
_entity_poly.entity_id
_entity_poly.type
_entity_poly.pdbx_seq_one_letter_code
_entity_poly.pdbx_strand_id
1 'polypeptide(L)'
;MTRPTILKFGAVEHAEGGDLPGWIAVEGHPTMQTAVQHTSEDGKIMSGTWRASVGTYHATYTDYEFVHMIAGRIVITPDGGQPVEVGPGDAFVVEADFKGTWKILEPVTKHFVVVVG
;
A
#
# COMPACT_ATOMS: atom_id res chain seq x y z
N MET A 1 -11.65 -31.98 -1.90
CA MET A 1 -11.71 -30.94 -0.85
C MET A 1 -12.37 -29.71 -1.45
N THR A 2 -13.30 -29.06 -0.75
CA THR A 2 -13.95 -27.84 -1.24
C THR A 2 -13.00 -26.66 -1.15
N ARG A 3 -12.94 -25.84 -2.21
CA ARG A 3 -12.15 -24.60 -2.20
C ARG A 3 -12.66 -23.67 -1.09
N PRO A 4 -11.80 -23.10 -0.23
CA PRO A 4 -12.22 -22.08 0.71
C PRO A 4 -12.75 -20.85 -0.05
N THR A 5 -13.88 -20.30 0.39
CA THR A 5 -14.53 -19.13 -0.21
C THR A 5 -14.35 -17.86 0.61
N ILE A 6 -13.73 -17.96 1.79
CA ILE A 6 -13.42 -16.85 2.69
C ILE A 6 -11.97 -17.02 3.16
N LEU A 7 -11.19 -15.95 3.03
CA LEU A 7 -9.84 -15.85 3.60
C LEU A 7 -9.82 -14.72 4.64
N LYS A 8 -9.43 -15.06 5.86
CA LYS A 8 -9.27 -14.07 6.95
C LYS A 8 -7.81 -13.61 6.98
N PHE A 9 -7.59 -12.30 7.01
CA PHE A 9 -6.24 -11.76 7.17
C PHE A 9 -5.76 -12.02 8.60
N GLY A 10 -4.63 -12.70 8.71
CA GLY A 10 -3.95 -12.99 9.96
C GLY A 10 -2.66 -12.19 10.12
N ALA A 11 -1.85 -12.57 11.11
CA ALA A 11 -0.50 -12.06 11.21
C ALA A 11 0.29 -12.34 9.92
N VAL A 12 1.16 -11.41 9.54
CA VAL A 12 2.01 -11.55 8.36
C VAL A 12 3.25 -12.34 8.76
N GLU A 13 3.32 -13.61 8.34
CA GLU A 13 4.46 -14.50 8.60
C GLU A 13 5.61 -14.26 7.60
N HIS A 14 5.26 -13.94 6.36
CA HIS A 14 6.20 -13.67 5.27
C HIS A 14 5.80 -12.38 4.55
N ALA A 15 6.77 -11.51 4.33
CA ALA A 15 6.62 -10.30 3.53
C ALA A 15 7.88 -10.10 2.70
N GLU A 16 7.69 -9.84 1.41
CA GLU A 16 8.78 -9.51 0.50
C GLU A 16 9.25 -8.09 0.81
N GLY A 17 10.56 -7.94 1.03
CA GLY A 17 11.18 -6.64 1.24
C GLY A 17 11.67 -6.04 -0.08
N GLY A 18 11.53 -4.73 -0.21
CA GLY A 18 12.01 -4.00 -1.39
C GLY A 18 11.00 -2.98 -1.88
N ASP A 19 11.51 -1.93 -2.52
CA ASP A 19 10.67 -0.87 -3.05
C ASP A 19 9.84 -1.39 -4.23
N LEU A 20 8.58 -0.94 -4.29
CA LEU A 20 7.70 -1.27 -5.39
C LEU A 20 8.14 -0.57 -6.69
N PRO A 21 7.86 -1.15 -7.87
CA PRO A 21 8.11 -0.47 -9.14
C PRO A 21 7.47 0.92 -9.16
N GLY A 22 8.22 1.93 -9.61
CA GLY A 22 7.74 3.32 -9.64
C GLY A 22 7.80 4.06 -8.31
N TRP A 23 8.28 3.44 -7.23
CA TRP A 23 8.51 4.08 -5.95
C TRP A 23 10.00 4.39 -5.77
N ILE A 24 10.31 5.66 -5.53
CA ILE A 24 11.67 6.15 -5.39
C ILE A 24 11.78 6.90 -4.06
N ALA A 25 12.70 6.50 -3.19
CA ALA A 25 12.97 7.24 -1.97
C ALA A 25 13.55 8.63 -2.29
N VAL A 26 12.94 9.69 -1.77
CA VAL A 26 13.34 11.08 -2.00
C VAL A 26 13.76 11.81 -0.72
N GLU A 27 13.39 11.29 0.46
CA GLU A 27 13.83 11.81 1.75
C GLU A 27 13.99 10.67 2.77
N GLY A 28 15.11 10.63 3.47
CA GLY A 28 15.43 9.57 4.43
C GLY A 28 15.84 8.25 3.75
N HIS A 29 15.73 7.16 4.51
CA HIS A 29 16.02 5.79 4.05
C HIS A 29 14.85 4.87 4.40
N PRO A 30 13.65 5.15 3.89
CA PRO A 30 12.51 4.29 4.16
C PRO A 30 12.74 2.90 3.57
N THR A 31 12.08 1.93 4.17
CA THR A 31 12.03 0.54 3.74
C THR A 31 10.59 0.09 3.73
N MET A 32 10.23 -0.79 2.82
CA MET A 32 8.89 -1.35 2.75
C MET A 32 8.89 -2.88 2.67
N GLN A 33 7.77 -3.46 3.09
CA GLN A 33 7.50 -4.89 3.05
C GLN A 33 6.07 -5.12 2.56
N THR A 34 5.91 -6.03 1.60
CA THR A 34 4.61 -6.39 1.01
C THR A 34 4.32 -7.85 1.23
N ALA A 35 3.15 -8.15 1.80
CA ALA A 35 2.64 -9.52 1.92
C ALA A 35 1.33 -9.64 1.13
N VAL A 36 1.40 -10.24 -0.06
CA VAL A 36 0.20 -10.62 -0.81
C VAL A 36 -0.39 -11.87 -0.15
N GLN A 37 -1.56 -11.73 0.47
CA GLN A 37 -2.20 -12.80 1.24
C GLN A 37 -3.29 -13.53 0.44
N HIS A 38 -3.82 -12.88 -0.60
CA HIS A 38 -4.79 -13.49 -1.49
C HIS A 38 -4.71 -12.87 -2.88
N THR A 39 -4.76 -13.73 -3.90
CA THR A 39 -4.90 -13.38 -5.31
C THR A 39 -6.15 -14.05 -5.84
N SER A 40 -6.99 -13.33 -6.59
CA SER A 40 -8.16 -13.91 -7.25
C SER A 40 -7.75 -14.98 -8.26
N GLU A 41 -8.68 -15.87 -8.57
CA GLU A 41 -8.44 -16.99 -9.49
C GLU A 41 -8.02 -16.55 -10.90
N ASP A 42 -8.50 -15.39 -11.34
CA ASP A 42 -8.12 -14.79 -12.62
C ASP A 42 -6.86 -13.90 -12.55
N GLY A 43 -6.25 -13.77 -11.37
CA GLY A 43 -5.04 -12.98 -11.15
C GLY A 43 -5.24 -11.47 -11.13
N LYS A 44 -6.46 -10.97 -11.35
CA LYS A 44 -6.73 -9.53 -11.52
C LYS A 44 -6.86 -8.75 -10.23
N ILE A 45 -7.07 -9.43 -9.11
CA ILE A 45 -7.23 -8.80 -7.80
C ILE A 45 -6.20 -9.39 -6.85
N MET A 46 -5.38 -8.54 -6.27
CA MET A 46 -4.48 -8.90 -5.18
C MET A 46 -4.86 -8.17 -3.92
N SER A 47 -4.78 -8.83 -2.78
CA SER A 47 -5.06 -8.22 -1.48
C SER A 47 -4.09 -8.71 -0.43
N GLY A 48 -3.75 -7.84 0.51
CA GLY A 48 -2.72 -8.16 1.48
C GLY A 48 -2.42 -7.04 2.44
N THR A 49 -1.25 -7.15 3.08
CA THR A 49 -0.74 -6.20 4.06
C THR A 49 0.55 -5.58 3.55
N TRP A 50 0.66 -4.26 3.69
CA TRP A 50 1.88 -3.53 3.39
C TRP A 50 2.34 -2.76 4.63
N ARG A 51 3.66 -2.67 4.80
CA ARG A 51 4.29 -1.89 5.88
C ARG A 51 5.42 -1.06 5.32
N ALA A 52 5.68 0.09 5.95
CA ALA A 52 6.87 0.86 5.69
C ALA A 52 7.36 1.66 6.89
N SER A 53 8.66 1.94 6.90
CA SER A 53 9.32 2.81 7.87
C SER A 53 9.25 4.29 7.46
N VAL A 54 9.63 5.16 8.40
CA VAL A 54 9.60 6.62 8.22
C VAL A 54 10.53 7.06 7.08
N GLY A 55 10.03 8.01 6.29
CA GLY A 55 10.72 8.58 5.13
C GLY A 55 9.72 9.03 4.08
N THR A 56 10.21 9.51 2.95
CA THR A 56 9.37 9.97 1.85
C THR A 56 9.72 9.21 0.58
N TYR A 57 8.70 8.63 -0.05
CA TYR A 57 8.78 8.14 -1.42
C TYR A 57 8.10 9.15 -2.36
N HIS A 58 8.62 9.30 -3.57
CA HIS A 58 7.80 9.67 -4.72
C HIS A 58 7.33 8.38 -5.38
N ALA A 59 6.02 8.25 -5.57
CA ALA A 59 5.37 7.05 -6.07
C ALA A 59 4.64 7.37 -7.38
N THR A 60 4.85 6.51 -8.38
CA THR A 60 4.03 6.44 -9.60
C THR A 60 3.23 5.15 -9.57
N TYR A 61 1.92 5.29 -9.69
CA TYR A 61 1.00 4.17 -9.76
C TYR A 61 0.73 3.80 -11.23
N THR A 62 0.41 2.52 -11.45
CA THR A 62 -0.09 1.97 -12.72
C THR A 62 -1.41 1.24 -12.56
N ASP A 63 -1.82 1.00 -11.32
CA ASP A 63 -2.93 0.14 -10.94
C ASP A 63 -3.77 0.83 -9.87
N TYR A 64 -5.07 0.52 -9.85
CA TYR A 64 -5.97 1.05 -8.83
C TYR A 64 -5.75 0.35 -7.50
N GLU A 65 -5.67 1.10 -6.41
CA GLU A 65 -5.51 0.57 -5.05
C GLU A 65 -6.60 1.09 -4.10
N PHE A 66 -7.32 0.20 -3.43
CA PHE A 66 -8.05 0.52 -2.20
C PHE A 66 -7.17 0.23 -0.99
N VAL A 67 -7.18 1.13 -0.02
CA VAL A 67 -6.38 1.06 1.20
C VAL A 67 -7.26 1.21 2.44
N HIS A 68 -6.96 0.42 3.46
CA HIS A 68 -7.41 0.66 4.84
C HIS A 68 -6.20 0.72 5.78
N MET A 69 -6.08 1.83 6.50
CA MET A 69 -4.97 2.09 7.41
C MET A 69 -5.19 1.41 8.76
N ILE A 70 -4.23 0.59 9.18
CA ILE A 70 -4.27 -0.13 10.46
C ILE A 70 -3.48 0.61 11.53
N ALA A 71 -2.31 1.14 11.17
CA ALA A 71 -1.41 1.85 12.07
C ALA A 71 -0.54 2.88 11.33
N GLY A 72 -0.03 3.86 12.06
CA GLY A 72 0.87 4.90 11.57
C GLY A 72 0.14 6.07 10.89
N ARG A 73 0.92 6.97 10.28
CA ARG A 73 0.44 8.23 9.71
C ARG A 73 1.22 8.59 8.46
N ILE A 74 0.49 8.98 7.40
CA ILE A 74 1.05 9.35 6.10
C ILE A 74 0.42 10.66 5.65
N VAL A 75 1.22 11.54 5.05
CA VAL A 75 0.71 12.64 4.23
C VAL A 75 1.00 12.31 2.77
N ILE A 76 -0.06 12.17 1.98
CA ILE A 76 0.00 11.86 0.55
C ILE A 76 -0.26 13.15 -0.22
N THR A 77 0.66 13.55 -1.10
CA THR A 77 0.52 14.79 -1.88
C THR A 77 0.66 14.46 -3.36
N PRO A 78 -0.42 14.54 -4.16
CA PRO A 78 -0.34 14.41 -5.62
C PRO A 78 0.56 15.51 -6.20
N ASP A 79 1.24 15.23 -7.31
CA ASP A 79 2.02 16.22 -8.04
C ASP A 79 1.12 17.38 -8.48
N GLY A 80 1.41 18.60 -7.99
CA GLY A 80 0.58 19.80 -8.24
C GLY A 80 -0.77 19.82 -7.49
N GLY A 81 -1.05 18.82 -6.66
CA GLY A 81 -2.28 18.70 -5.87
C GLY A 81 -2.15 19.19 -4.43
N GLN A 82 -3.22 19.04 -3.66
CA GLN A 82 -3.24 19.32 -2.23
C GLN A 82 -2.93 18.05 -1.42
N PRO A 83 -2.26 18.19 -0.26
CA PRO A 83 -1.96 17.05 0.60
C PRO A 83 -3.24 16.47 1.24
N VAL A 84 -3.23 15.16 1.45
CA VAL A 84 -4.23 14.40 2.20
C VAL A 84 -3.51 13.64 3.31
N GLU A 85 -3.96 13.83 4.54
CA GLU A 85 -3.43 13.09 5.70
C GLU A 85 -4.31 11.88 5.99
N VAL A 86 -3.67 10.73 6.23
CA VAL A 86 -4.34 9.46 6.56
C VAL A 86 -3.67 8.79 7.74
N GLY A 87 -4.48 8.24 8.64
CA GLY A 87 -4.07 7.56 9.86
C GLY A 87 -4.93 6.32 10.18
N PRO A 88 -4.78 5.73 11.38
CA PRO A 88 -5.43 4.47 11.72
C PRO A 88 -6.96 4.59 11.67
N GLY A 89 -7.61 3.66 10.97
CA GLY A 89 -9.05 3.63 10.76
C GLY A 89 -9.53 4.32 9.49
N ASP A 90 -8.69 5.14 8.84
CA ASP A 90 -9.03 5.75 7.56
C ASP A 90 -9.02 4.71 6.43
N ALA A 91 -9.86 4.94 5.42
CA ALA A 91 -9.87 4.19 4.18
C ALA A 91 -9.88 5.16 3.00
N PHE A 92 -9.15 4.82 1.95
CA PHE A 92 -9.01 5.67 0.77
C PHE A 92 -8.67 4.85 -0.47
N VAL A 93 -8.68 5.52 -1.61
CA VAL A 93 -8.35 4.94 -2.91
C VAL A 93 -7.23 5.73 -3.54
N VAL A 94 -6.42 5.06 -4.35
CA VAL A 94 -5.38 5.67 -5.17
C VAL A 94 -5.65 5.26 -6.60
N GLU A 95 -5.87 6.25 -7.47
CA GLU A 95 -6.12 6.01 -8.89
C GLU A 95 -4.86 5.52 -9.61
N ALA A 96 -5.07 4.76 -10.68
CA ALA A 96 -4.01 4.11 -11.45
C ALA A 96 -3.04 5.10 -12.12
N ASP A 97 -3.40 6.37 -12.24
CA ASP A 97 -2.58 7.43 -12.83
C ASP A 97 -1.92 8.34 -11.77
N PHE A 98 -2.04 8.00 -10.48
CA PHE A 98 -1.47 8.79 -9.40
C PHE A 98 0.05 8.93 -9.54
N LYS A 99 0.52 10.17 -9.36
CA LYS A 99 1.92 10.50 -9.12
C LYS A 99 1.99 11.50 -7.99
N GLY A 100 2.92 11.29 -7.06
CA GLY A 100 3.05 12.18 -5.93
C GLY A 100 3.93 11.63 -4.82
N THR A 101 4.00 12.38 -3.72
CA THR A 101 4.78 11.98 -2.56
C THR A 101 3.94 11.25 -1.52
N TRP A 102 4.54 10.23 -0.92
CA TRP A 102 4.06 9.54 0.27
C TRP A 102 5.04 9.83 1.40
N LYS A 103 4.70 10.81 2.25
CA LYS A 103 5.51 11.17 3.42
C LYS A 103 5.03 10.39 4.63
N ILE A 104 5.79 9.38 5.02
CA ILE A 104 5.51 8.49 6.14
C ILE A 104 6.06 9.15 7.41
N LEU A 105 5.17 9.60 8.28
CA LEU A 105 5.53 10.33 9.52
C LEU A 105 5.76 9.39 10.70
N GLU A 106 5.08 8.25 10.70
CA GLU A 106 5.19 7.19 11.70
C GLU A 106 5.25 5.84 10.95
N PRO A 107 5.90 4.79 11.47
CA PRO A 107 5.87 3.47 10.81
C PRO A 107 4.43 3.01 10.57
N VAL A 108 4.14 2.59 9.34
CA VAL A 108 2.79 2.35 8.86
C VAL A 108 2.51 0.88 8.60
N THR A 109 1.25 0.50 8.80
CA THR A 109 0.70 -0.79 8.36
C THR A 109 -0.65 -0.52 7.72
N LYS A 110 -0.85 -1.01 6.48
CA LYS A 110 -2.12 -0.92 5.75
C LYS A 110 -2.54 -2.28 5.22
N HIS A 111 -3.85 -2.50 5.13
CA HIS A 111 -4.40 -3.49 4.20
C HIS A 111 -4.64 -2.83 2.85
N PHE A 112 -4.42 -3.58 1.78
CA PHE A 112 -4.66 -3.13 0.43
C PHE A 112 -5.49 -4.14 -0.37
N VAL A 113 -6.18 -3.64 -1.38
CA VAL A 113 -6.66 -4.41 -2.53
C VAL A 113 -6.23 -3.64 -3.79
N VAL A 114 -5.52 -4.30 -4.68
CA VAL A 114 -5.10 -3.76 -5.98
C VAL A 114 -5.85 -4.50 -7.08
N VAL A 115 -6.34 -3.74 -8.07
CA VAL A 115 -6.82 -4.31 -9.34
C VAL A 115 -5.70 -4.16 -10.36
N VAL A 116 -5.17 -5.29 -10.80
CA VAL A 116 -4.07 -5.37 -11.77
C VAL A 116 -4.62 -5.26 -13.19
N GLY A 117 -4.04 -4.37 -13.99
CA GLY A 117 -4.35 -4.16 -15.41
C GLY A 117 -3.92 -5.29 -16.34
#